data_AF-A0A7S1FLP0-F1
#
_entry.id   AF-A0A7S1FLP0-F1
#
_cell.length_a   1.000
_cell.length_b   1.000
_cell.length_c   1.000
_cell.angle_alpha   90.00
_cell.angle_beta   90.00
_cell.angle_gamma   90.00
#
_symmetry.space_group_name_H-M   'P 1'
#
loop_
_entity.id
_entity.type
_entity.pdbx_description
1 polymer ?
#
loop_
_entity_poly.entity_id
_entity_poly.type
_entity_poly.pdbx_seq_one_letter_code
_entity_poly.pdbx_strand_id
1 'polypeptide(L)'
;SGDSSVTFGYRNTASGDYATVTGGYYNNATGWASSVTGGRFNVASGSSSSVSGGSWNRASGDYSSVSGGDGNEASGESSSVSGGSDNIASASASAITGGFEKKADGKYTAITGGTSHTAI
;
A
#
# COMPACT_ATOMS: atom_id res chain seq x y z
N SER A 1 19.47 2.70 -15.80
CA SER A 1 18.13 2.79 -16.42
C SER A 1 17.25 1.78 -15.75
N GLY A 2 16.30 2.20 -14.91
CA GLY A 2 15.18 1.36 -14.54
C GLY A 2 14.04 1.63 -15.51
N ASP A 3 13.65 0.60 -16.26
CA ASP A 3 12.48 0.69 -17.15
C ASP A 3 11.22 0.64 -16.28
N SER A 4 10.68 1.81 -15.94
CA SER A 4 9.35 1.90 -15.34
C SER A 4 8.29 1.56 -16.38
N SER A 5 7.27 0.77 -16.03
CA SER A 5 6.23 0.36 -16.99
C SER A 5 4.81 0.69 -16.54
N VAL A 6 4.00 1.12 -17.50
CA VAL A 6 2.55 1.27 -17.37
C VAL A 6 1.89 0.51 -18.52
N THR A 7 1.12 -0.53 -18.23
CA THR A 7 0.58 -1.41 -19.29
C THR A 7 -0.76 -0.90 -19.85
N PHE A 8 -1.70 -0.54 -18.98
CA PHE A 8 -3.06 -0.12 -19.36
C PHE A 8 -3.60 1.02 -18.49
N GLY A 9 -4.78 1.54 -18.84
CA GLY A 9 -5.55 2.47 -18.00
C GLY A 9 -5.35 3.95 -18.31
N TYR A 10 -5.83 4.82 -17.42
CA TYR A 10 -5.84 6.28 -17.60
C TYR A 10 -5.14 6.99 -16.44
N ARG A 11 -4.19 7.88 -16.76
CA ARG A 11 -3.40 8.69 -15.80
C ARG A 11 -2.60 7.88 -14.77
N ASN A 12 -2.08 6.72 -15.15
CA ASN A 12 -1.16 5.96 -14.31
C ASN A 12 0.27 6.49 -14.44
N THR A 13 1.08 6.35 -13.39
CA THR A 13 2.48 6.78 -13.36
C THR A 13 3.33 5.70 -12.71
N ALA A 14 4.28 5.15 -13.44
CA ALA A 14 5.40 4.40 -12.89
C ALA A 14 6.65 5.25 -13.14
N SER A 15 7.36 5.66 -12.10
CA SER A 15 8.55 6.52 -12.25
C SER A 15 9.74 6.13 -11.38
N GLY A 16 9.56 5.18 -10.46
CA GLY A 16 10.70 4.56 -9.77
C GLY A 16 11.42 3.59 -10.70
N ASP A 17 12.72 3.40 -10.48
CA ASP A 17 13.47 2.37 -11.21
C ASP A 17 12.85 1.00 -10.97
N TYR A 18 12.55 0.26 -12.04
CA TYR A 18 11.82 -1.03 -12.01
C TYR A 18 10.39 -0.96 -11.45
N ALA A 19 9.81 0.24 -11.34
CA ALA A 19 8.44 0.39 -10.89
C ALA A 19 7.44 -0.09 -11.95
N THR A 20 6.30 -0.63 -11.52
CA THR A 20 5.27 -1.16 -12.41
C THR A 20 3.88 -0.67 -12.03
N VAL A 21 3.09 -0.29 -13.03
CA VAL A 21 1.64 -0.12 -12.88
C VAL A 21 0.92 -0.90 -13.98
N THR A 22 0.26 -2.00 -13.64
CA THR A 22 -0.37 -2.84 -14.67
C THR A 22 -1.59 -2.17 -15.30
N GLY A 23 -2.39 -1.44 -14.54
CA GLY A 23 -3.63 -0.84 -15.07
C GLY A 23 -4.35 0.10 -14.11
N GLY A 24 -5.60 0.44 -14.46
CA GLY A 24 -6.52 1.19 -13.61
C GLY A 24 -6.58 2.70 -13.88
N TYR A 25 -7.01 3.47 -12.89
CA TYR A 25 -7.19 4.92 -12.99
C TYR A 25 -6.41 5.66 -11.91
N TYR A 26 -5.46 6.50 -12.32
CA TYR A 26 -4.71 7.35 -11.41
C TYR A 26 -3.89 6.58 -10.36
N ASN A 27 -3.19 5.54 -10.77
CA ASN A 27 -2.29 4.77 -9.91
C ASN A 27 -0.85 5.27 -10.03
N ASN A 28 -0.11 5.24 -8.93
CA ASN A 28 1.24 5.82 -8.84
C ASN A 28 2.23 4.84 -8.18
N ALA A 29 3.25 4.41 -8.90
CA ALA A 29 4.36 3.59 -8.39
C ALA A 29 5.68 4.38 -8.56
N THR A 30 6.16 5.01 -7.49
CA THR A 30 7.32 5.93 -7.54
C THR A 30 8.55 5.40 -6.80
N GLY A 31 8.40 4.40 -5.95
CA GLY A 31 9.52 3.78 -5.23
C GLY A 31 10.34 2.86 -6.13
N TRP A 32 11.61 2.61 -5.78
CA TRP A 32 12.43 1.58 -6.44
C TRP A 32 11.75 0.22 -6.35
N ALA A 33 11.62 -0.49 -7.46
CA ALA A 33 10.92 -1.78 -7.56
C ALA A 33 9.48 -1.79 -6.97
N SER A 34 8.83 -0.63 -6.90
CA SER A 34 7.45 -0.52 -6.40
C SER A 34 6.44 -1.04 -7.43
N SER A 35 5.26 -1.48 -6.96
CA SER A 35 4.23 -2.00 -7.86
C SER A 35 2.82 -1.57 -7.46
N VAL A 36 2.01 -1.25 -8.47
CA VAL A 36 0.56 -1.15 -8.33
C VAL A 36 -0.11 -1.99 -9.39
N THR A 37 -0.79 -3.07 -8.99
CA THR A 37 -1.42 -3.98 -9.97
C THR A 37 -2.65 -3.35 -10.63
N GLY A 38 -3.39 -2.48 -9.95
CA GLY A 38 -4.58 -1.86 -10.54
C GLY A 38 -5.42 -1.07 -9.55
N GLY A 39 -6.70 -0.90 -9.87
CA GLY A 39 -7.64 -0.12 -9.04
C GLY A 39 -7.63 1.37 -9.37
N ARG A 40 -7.95 2.20 -8.37
CA ARG A 40 -8.05 3.66 -8.52
C ARG A 40 -7.34 4.40 -7.40
N PHE A 41 -6.58 5.43 -7.74
CA PHE A 41 -5.91 6.30 -6.75
C PHE A 41 -4.99 5.56 -5.77
N ASN A 42 -4.37 4.47 -6.19
CA ASN A 42 -3.43 3.72 -5.36
C ASN A 42 -2.01 4.28 -5.50
N VAL A 43 -1.25 4.28 -4.41
CA VAL A 43 0.12 4.81 -4.34
C VAL A 43 1.07 3.79 -3.70
N ALA A 44 2.10 3.38 -4.43
CA ALA A 44 3.24 2.61 -3.93
C ALA A 44 4.51 3.47 -4.04
N SER A 45 4.91 4.12 -2.95
CA SER A 45 6.01 5.10 -2.95
C SER A 45 7.26 4.67 -2.20
N GLY A 46 7.18 3.64 -1.35
CA GLY A 46 8.34 3.06 -0.67
C GLY A 46 9.15 2.14 -1.59
N SER A 47 10.42 1.90 -1.25
CA SER A 47 11.26 0.92 -1.93
C SER A 47 10.66 -0.48 -1.78
N SER A 48 10.55 -1.26 -2.86
CA SER A 48 9.87 -2.57 -2.91
C SER A 48 8.44 -2.58 -2.35
N SER A 49 7.77 -1.43 -2.32
CA SER A 49 6.38 -1.34 -1.84
C SER A 49 5.39 -1.87 -2.86
N SER A 50 4.24 -2.34 -2.40
CA SER A 50 3.21 -2.90 -3.30
C SER A 50 1.79 -2.53 -2.91
N VAL A 51 0.97 -2.26 -3.91
CA VAL A 51 -0.48 -2.18 -3.78
C VAL A 51 -1.15 -3.09 -4.80
N SER A 52 -1.82 -4.13 -4.34
CA SER A 52 -2.43 -5.13 -5.24
C SER A 52 -3.72 -4.65 -5.91
N GLY A 53 -4.37 -3.60 -5.39
CA GLY A 53 -5.58 -3.04 -5.99
C GLY A 53 -6.42 -2.22 -5.02
N GLY A 54 -7.72 -2.10 -5.31
CA GLY A 54 -8.66 -1.32 -4.49
C GLY A 54 -8.68 0.16 -4.84
N SER A 55 -9.06 0.99 -3.87
CA SER A 55 -9.25 2.43 -4.02
C SER A 55 -8.50 3.18 -2.91
N TRP A 56 -7.80 4.27 -3.25
CA TRP A 56 -7.13 5.14 -2.27
C TRP A 56 -6.15 4.43 -1.30
N ASN A 57 -5.55 3.31 -1.70
CA ASN A 57 -4.60 2.60 -0.86
C ASN A 57 -3.17 3.17 -1.03
N ARG A 58 -2.41 3.24 0.06
CA ARG A 58 -1.06 3.82 0.09
C ARG A 58 -0.06 2.90 0.79
N ALA A 59 0.90 2.36 0.05
CA ALA A 59 2.08 1.67 0.57
C ALA A 59 3.29 2.62 0.46
N SER A 60 3.64 3.31 1.55
CA SER A 60 4.67 4.36 1.54
C SER A 60 5.93 4.04 2.33
N GLY A 61 5.91 3.04 3.21
CA GLY A 61 7.11 2.52 3.86
C GLY A 61 7.91 1.60 2.93
N ASP A 62 9.21 1.48 3.17
CA ASP A 62 10.04 0.50 2.45
C ASP A 62 9.57 -0.92 2.79
N TYR A 63 9.49 -1.80 1.79
CA TYR A 63 8.96 -3.16 1.89
C TYR A 63 7.50 -3.25 2.37
N SER A 64 6.77 -2.13 2.35
CA SER A 64 5.37 -2.11 2.78
C SER A 64 4.42 -2.70 1.75
N SER A 65 3.26 -3.19 2.19
CA SER A 65 2.25 -3.75 1.29
C SER A 65 0.83 -3.41 1.70
N VAL A 66 -0.01 -3.15 0.70
CA VAL A 66 -1.46 -3.10 0.84
C VAL A 66 -2.11 -4.03 -0.17
N SER A 67 -2.79 -5.08 0.31
CA SER A 67 -3.39 -6.09 -0.56
C SER A 67 -4.68 -5.63 -1.25
N GLY A 68 -5.32 -4.56 -0.77
CA GLY A 68 -6.52 -3.98 -1.38
C GLY A 68 -7.38 -3.23 -0.36
N GLY A 69 -8.67 -3.06 -0.67
CA GLY A 69 -9.62 -2.32 0.16
C GLY A 69 -9.79 -0.86 -0.27
N ASP A 70 -10.26 -0.01 0.64
CA ASP A 70 -10.47 1.43 0.43
C ASP A 70 -9.73 2.26 1.49
N GLY A 71 -8.89 3.21 1.10
CA GLY A 71 -8.27 4.14 2.06
C GLY A 71 -7.27 3.53 3.05
N ASN A 72 -6.67 2.37 2.77
CA ASN A 72 -5.68 1.77 3.69
C ASN A 72 -4.28 2.35 3.49
N GLU A 73 -3.52 2.54 4.57
CA GLU A 73 -2.15 3.06 4.55
C GLU A 73 -1.18 2.13 5.29
N ALA A 74 -0.12 1.70 4.60
CA ALA A 74 1.04 1.03 5.18
C ALA A 74 2.27 1.96 5.03
N SER A 75 2.59 2.72 6.07
CA SER A 75 3.64 3.75 6.06
C SER A 75 4.88 3.39 6.87
N GLY A 76 4.81 2.36 7.73
CA GLY A 76 6.00 1.81 8.39
C GLY A 76 6.87 0.95 7.47
N GLU A 77 8.17 0.88 7.73
CA GLU A 77 9.05 -0.10 7.08
C GLU A 77 8.55 -1.53 7.32
N SER A 78 8.47 -2.37 6.29
CA SER A 78 7.91 -3.73 6.34
C SER A 78 6.49 -3.81 6.92
N SER A 79 5.74 -2.72 6.90
CA SER A 79 4.34 -2.71 7.39
C SER A 79 3.39 -3.33 6.37
N SER A 80 2.25 -3.84 6.82
CA SER A 80 1.26 -4.46 5.94
C SER A 80 -0.17 -4.18 6.33
N VAL A 81 -1.02 -4.01 5.32
CA VAL A 81 -2.48 -4.03 5.48
C VAL A 81 -3.09 -5.01 4.48
N SER A 82 -3.71 -6.08 4.98
CA SER A 82 -4.29 -7.12 4.12
C SER A 82 -5.61 -6.71 3.44
N GLY A 83 -6.25 -5.63 3.88
CA GLY A 83 -7.49 -5.12 3.30
C GLY A 83 -8.34 -4.36 4.32
N GLY A 84 -9.63 -4.20 4.02
CA GLY A 84 -10.56 -3.42 4.84
C GLY A 84 -10.70 -1.98 4.37
N SER A 85 -11.10 -1.09 5.27
CA SER A 85 -11.26 0.34 4.99
C SER A 85 -10.60 1.20 6.05
N ASP A 86 -9.87 2.24 5.65
CA ASP A 86 -9.29 3.26 6.53
C ASP A 86 -8.34 2.71 7.62
N ASN A 87 -7.60 1.64 7.33
CA ASN A 87 -6.62 1.07 8.27
C ASN A 87 -5.22 1.67 8.06
N ILE A 88 -4.51 1.97 9.15
CA ILE A 88 -3.18 2.61 9.13
C ILE A 88 -2.14 1.78 9.90
N ALA A 89 -1.23 1.14 9.17
CA ALA A 89 -0.05 0.46 9.71
C ALA A 89 1.17 1.39 9.61
N SER A 90 1.45 2.13 10.67
CA SER A 90 2.43 3.25 10.66
C SER A 90 3.79 2.92 11.27
N ALA A 91 3.88 1.85 12.06
CA ALA A 91 5.12 1.44 12.69
C ALA A 91 5.89 0.38 11.90
N SER A 92 7.21 0.32 12.11
CA SER A 92 8.06 -0.70 11.51
C SER A 92 7.59 -2.11 11.89
N ALA A 93 7.46 -2.98 10.90
CA ALA A 93 6.95 -4.34 10.98
C ALA A 93 5.57 -4.46 11.64
N SER A 94 4.72 -3.43 11.52
CA SER A 94 3.32 -3.49 11.96
C SER A 94 2.41 -4.13 10.91
N ALA A 95 1.38 -4.83 11.36
CA ALA A 95 0.44 -5.52 10.46
C ALA A 95 -1.01 -5.29 10.87
N ILE A 96 -1.88 -5.10 9.88
CA ILE A 96 -3.34 -5.08 10.07
C ILE A 96 -3.96 -6.11 9.11
N THR A 97 -4.65 -7.11 9.64
CA THR A 97 -5.23 -8.18 8.80
C THR A 97 -6.56 -7.80 8.15
N GLY A 98 -7.16 -6.69 8.57
CA GLY A 98 -8.38 -6.12 8.01
C GLY A 98 -9.20 -5.35 9.05
N GLY A 99 -10.38 -4.89 8.66
CA GLY A 99 -11.29 -4.13 9.52
C GLY A 99 -11.58 -2.73 8.99
N PHE A 100 -12.15 -1.90 9.87
CA PHE A 100 -12.44 -0.49 9.62
C PHE A 100 -11.73 0.35 10.67
N GLU A 101 -11.03 1.41 10.25
CA GLU A 101 -10.40 2.41 11.13
C GLU A 101 -9.43 1.81 12.18
N LYS A 102 -8.62 0.81 11.79
CA LYS A 102 -7.55 0.30 12.66
C LYS A 102 -6.31 1.17 12.57
N LYS A 103 -5.57 1.28 13.68
CA LYS A 103 -4.26 1.93 13.69
C LYS A 103 -3.25 1.10 14.47
N ALA A 104 -2.19 0.68 13.79
CA ALA A 104 -1.03 0.00 14.37
C ALA A 104 0.16 0.97 14.38
N ASP A 105 0.49 1.50 15.56
CA ASP A 105 1.60 2.46 15.78
C ASP A 105 2.70 1.95 16.72
N GLY A 106 2.55 0.76 17.28
CA GLY A 106 3.64 0.02 17.93
C GLY A 106 4.48 -0.81 16.95
N LYS A 107 5.81 -0.84 17.12
CA LYS A 107 6.70 -1.72 16.32
C LYS A 107 6.36 -3.19 16.57
N TYR A 108 6.41 -4.01 15.53
CA TYR A 108 6.12 -5.45 15.60
C TYR A 108 4.70 -5.78 16.10
N THR A 109 3.75 -4.85 16.00
CA THR A 109 2.36 -5.08 16.39
C THR A 109 1.56 -5.74 15.27
N ALA A 110 0.59 -6.56 15.64
CA ALA A 110 -0.39 -7.11 14.71
C ALA A 110 -1.80 -6.82 15.24
N ILE A 111 -2.61 -6.12 14.45
CA ILE A 111 -4.03 -5.92 14.72
C ILE A 111 -4.81 -6.90 13.85
N THR A 112 -5.53 -7.79 14.50
CA THR A 112 -6.44 -8.71 13.83
C THR A 112 -7.83 -8.07 13.67
N GLY A 113 -8.54 -8.46 12.61
CA GLY A 113 -9.83 -7.85 12.22
C GLY A 113 -10.90 -7.75 13.32
N GLY A 114 -11.86 -6.83 13.13
CA GLY A 114 -12.97 -6.51 14.05
C GLY A 114 -13.34 -5.02 13.95
N THR A 115 -14.35 -4.51 14.68
CA THR A 115 -14.83 -3.12 14.53
C THR A 115 -14.15 -2.06 15.41
N SER A 116 -13.33 -2.39 16.42
CA SER A 116 -12.51 -1.39 17.14
C SER A 116 -11.28 -2.01 17.83
N HIS A 117 -10.06 -1.66 17.43
CA HIS A 117 -8.81 -1.97 18.15
C HIS A 117 -7.70 -1.03 17.64
N THR A 118 -7.15 -0.21 18.52
CA THR A 118 -5.86 0.48 18.34
C THR A 118 -4.83 -0.33 19.12
N ALA A 119 -3.79 -0.83 18.46
CA ALA A 119 -2.67 -1.47 19.16
C ALA A 119 -1.52 -0.45 19.25
N ILE A 120 -1.27 0.00 20.47
CA ILE A 120 -0.19 0.93 20.86
C ILE A 120 1.05 0.12 21.24
#